data_AF-A0AAV1M1S4-F1
#
_entry.id   AF-A0AAV1M1S4-F1
#
_cell.length_a   1.000
_cell.length_b   1.000
_cell.length_c   1.000
_cell.angle_alpha   90.00
_cell.angle_beta   90.00
_cell.angle_gamma   90.00
#
_symmetry.space_group_name_H-M   'P 1'
#
loop_
_entity.id
_entity.type
_entity.pdbx_description
1 polymer ?
#
loop_
_entity_poly.entity_id
_entity_poly.type
_entity_poly.pdbx_seq_one_letter_code
_entity_poly.pdbx_strand_id
1 'polypeptide(L)'
;MLLAGYLRLRTPLYYRYCALLADDDHDVREPAEYYVSSCLTTDAIYHHFVDCILHYNSDGEKLSFDARQLIYDVMLQRLSLVQKLNVQCRLAREILQHAADVTDEGDGELPRALNSALLDTITLLCGPRMRLPKKPQATGDTADIDDLQERITTNIVSHKMKRTVAEVLVPSVLRLYARMRPRGGQLAAYLVRIATDLLSDYRHEIEELIENDEELVERIHQFQETIGLEPSFGNARNLVTASAPPDPDTPSSRKRGARPGRARDAPPHRKRALRI
;
A
#
# COMPACT_ATOMS: atom_id res chain seq x y z
N MET A 1 14.39 -15.02 36.07
CA MET A 1 14.59 -16.07 35.05
C MET A 1 14.78 -15.50 33.65
N LEU A 2 13.84 -14.69 33.13
CA LEU A 2 13.94 -14.08 31.80
C LEU A 2 15.15 -13.14 31.65
N LEU A 3 15.28 -12.14 32.53
CA LEU A 3 16.38 -11.16 32.49
C LEU A 3 17.76 -11.81 32.66
N ALA A 4 17.83 -12.86 33.47
CA ALA A 4 19.06 -13.61 33.71
C ALA A 4 19.37 -14.62 32.59
N GLY A 5 18.57 -14.68 31.52
CA GLY A 5 18.80 -15.54 30.35
C GLY A 5 18.50 -17.04 30.56
N TYR A 6 18.00 -17.43 31.73
CA TYR A 6 17.68 -18.83 32.04
C TYR A 6 16.38 -19.31 31.38
N LEU A 7 15.51 -18.38 30.97
CA LEU A 7 14.28 -18.69 30.24
C LEU A 7 14.29 -17.94 28.91
N ARG A 8 14.00 -18.64 27.81
CA ARG A 8 13.77 -18.05 26.49
C ARG A 8 12.27 -18.04 26.20
N LEU A 9 11.73 -16.91 25.75
CA LEU A 9 10.35 -16.81 25.28
C LEU A 9 10.22 -17.45 23.89
N ARG A 10 10.06 -18.78 23.86
CA ARG A 10 9.63 -19.50 22.66
C ARG A 10 8.11 -19.51 22.58
N THR A 11 7.57 -19.72 21.38
CA THR A 11 6.13 -19.95 21.22
C THR A 11 5.73 -21.26 21.93
N PRO A 12 4.56 -21.33 22.60
CA PRO A 12 3.54 -20.29 22.72
C PRO A 12 3.74 -19.31 23.89
N LEU A 13 4.76 -19.52 24.74
CA LEU A 13 5.00 -18.69 25.93
C LEU A 13 5.24 -17.21 25.58
N TYR A 14 5.85 -16.93 24.44
CA TYR A 14 5.98 -15.58 23.89
C TYR A 14 4.63 -14.84 23.85
N TYR A 15 3.60 -15.44 23.25
CA TYR A 15 2.28 -14.82 23.11
C TYR A 15 1.59 -14.64 24.46
N ARG A 16 1.69 -15.64 25.34
CA ARG A 16 1.13 -15.52 26.70
C ARG A 16 1.80 -14.40 27.49
N TYR A 17 3.11 -14.23 27.35
CA TYR A 17 3.83 -13.16 28.03
C TYR A 17 3.42 -11.79 27.47
N CYS A 18 3.28 -11.66 26.16
CA CYS A 18 2.81 -10.42 25.54
C CYS A 18 1.34 -10.09 25.87
N ALA A 19 0.50 -11.08 26.17
CA ALA A 19 -0.86 -10.84 26.64
C ALA A 19 -0.91 -10.09 27.99
N LEU A 20 0.14 -10.21 28.82
CA LEU A 20 0.27 -9.49 30.10
C LEU A 20 0.37 -7.96 29.91
N LEU A 21 0.68 -7.48 28.70
CA LEU A 21 0.66 -6.04 28.39
C LEU A 21 -0.73 -5.43 28.47
N ALA A 22 -1.78 -6.25 28.44
CA ALA A 22 -3.16 -5.83 28.56
C ALA A 22 -3.80 -6.30 29.89
N ASP A 23 -3.00 -6.65 30.88
CA ASP A 23 -3.49 -7.02 32.21
C ASP A 23 -4.04 -5.79 32.94
N ASP A 24 -5.14 -5.98 33.67
CA ASP A 24 -5.78 -4.94 34.47
C ASP A 24 -4.93 -4.59 35.71
N ASP A 25 -4.16 -5.56 36.22
CA ASP A 25 -3.25 -5.35 37.34
C ASP A 25 -1.96 -4.65 36.88
N HIS A 26 -1.75 -3.44 37.39
CA HIS A 26 -0.55 -2.65 37.10
C HIS A 26 0.73 -3.39 37.50
N ASP A 27 0.71 -4.14 38.61
CA ASP A 27 1.88 -4.86 39.11
C ASP A 27 2.26 -6.06 38.22
N VAL A 28 1.33 -6.52 37.37
CA VAL A 28 1.59 -7.52 36.32
C VAL A 28 2.02 -6.84 35.02
N ARG A 29 1.32 -5.78 34.63
CA ARG A 29 1.52 -5.08 33.36
C ARG A 29 2.84 -4.32 33.30
N GLU A 30 3.22 -3.58 34.34
CA GLU A 30 4.45 -2.77 34.34
C GLU A 30 5.72 -3.62 34.10
N PRO A 31 5.94 -4.76 34.78
CA PRO A 31 7.08 -5.62 34.48
C PRO A 31 7.06 -6.20 33.06
N ALA A 32 5.88 -6.50 32.53
CA ALA A 32 5.72 -7.00 31.17
C ALA A 32 6.06 -5.91 30.14
N GLU A 33 5.57 -4.69 30.33
CA GLU A 33 5.89 -3.52 29.52
C GLU A 33 7.39 -3.23 29.53
N TYR A 34 8.02 -3.26 30.72
CA TYR A 34 9.47 -3.08 30.85
C TYR A 34 10.24 -4.15 30.05
N TYR A 35 9.89 -5.43 30.21
CA TYR A 35 10.59 -6.48 29.51
C TYR A 35 10.40 -6.38 27.98
N VAL A 36 9.16 -6.17 27.52
CA VAL A 36 8.87 -6.03 26.08
C VAL A 36 9.51 -4.77 25.50
N SER A 37 9.67 -3.70 26.28
CA SER A 37 10.19 -2.41 25.80
C SER A 37 11.70 -2.25 25.94
N SER A 38 12.32 -2.93 26.90
CA SER A 38 13.75 -2.74 27.21
C SER A 38 14.59 -3.99 27.00
N CYS A 39 14.00 -5.19 27.07
CA CYS A 39 14.76 -6.45 27.07
C CYS A 39 14.52 -7.30 25.82
N LEU A 40 13.30 -7.27 25.29
CA LEU A 40 12.97 -8.00 24.08
C LEU A 40 13.58 -7.32 22.85
N THR A 41 14.21 -8.13 21.98
CA THR A 41 14.81 -7.64 20.74
C THR A 41 13.74 -7.19 19.76
N THR A 42 14.01 -6.10 19.04
CA THR A 42 13.12 -5.59 17.99
C THR A 42 12.92 -6.61 16.88
N ASP A 43 13.94 -7.42 16.60
CA ASP A 43 13.89 -8.54 15.64
C ASP A 43 12.88 -9.63 16.05
N ALA A 44 12.84 -10.01 17.33
CA ALA A 44 11.86 -10.98 17.81
C ALA A 44 10.43 -10.44 17.69
N ILE A 45 10.21 -9.16 18.01
CA ILE A 45 8.91 -8.49 17.84
C ILE A 45 8.53 -8.48 16.36
N TYR A 46 9.44 -8.06 15.48
CA TYR A 46 9.22 -7.99 14.04
C TYR A 46 8.82 -9.35 13.45
N HIS A 47 9.52 -10.43 13.81
CA HIS A 47 9.25 -11.76 13.29
C HIS A 47 7.90 -12.31 13.75
N HIS A 48 7.56 -12.14 15.03
CA HIS A 48 6.33 -12.68 15.61
C HIS A 48 5.09 -11.81 15.43
N PHE A 49 5.20 -10.57 14.92
CA PHE A 49 4.10 -9.62 14.92
C PHE A 49 2.83 -10.13 14.23
N VAL A 50 2.94 -10.67 13.01
CA VAL A 50 1.77 -11.18 12.27
C VAL A 50 1.22 -12.44 12.93
N ASP A 51 2.08 -13.31 13.44
CA ASP A 51 1.66 -14.50 14.17
C ASP A 51 0.91 -14.15 15.46
N CYS A 52 1.28 -13.06 16.15
CA CYS A 52 0.54 -12.55 17.30
C CYS A 52 -0.90 -12.18 16.93
N ILE A 53 -1.09 -11.56 15.76
CA ILE A 53 -2.44 -11.20 15.28
C ILE A 53 -3.26 -12.46 15.03
N LEU A 54 -2.69 -13.44 14.33
CA LEU A 54 -3.37 -14.72 14.08
C LEU A 54 -3.64 -15.49 15.39
N HIS A 55 -2.69 -15.49 16.31
CA HIS A 55 -2.79 -16.20 17.58
C HIS A 55 -3.90 -15.65 18.47
N TYR A 56 -3.93 -14.33 18.72
CA TYR A 56 -4.93 -13.74 19.60
C TYR A 56 -6.34 -13.69 19.02
N ASN A 57 -6.47 -13.86 17.70
CA ASN A 57 -7.76 -13.96 17.03
C ASN A 57 -8.21 -15.41 16.81
N SER A 58 -7.39 -16.41 17.18
CA SER A 58 -7.77 -17.82 17.14
C SER A 58 -8.77 -18.18 18.24
N ASP A 59 -9.38 -19.38 18.17
CA ASP A 59 -10.45 -19.81 19.09
C ASP A 59 -10.02 -20.07 20.56
N GLY A 60 -8.81 -19.65 20.95
CA GLY A 60 -8.22 -19.83 22.29
C GLY A 60 -8.67 -18.80 23.34
N GLU A 61 -7.74 -18.39 24.21
CA GLU A 61 -7.99 -17.33 25.20
C GLU A 61 -8.36 -16.02 24.51
N LYS A 62 -9.58 -15.54 24.78
CA LYS A 62 -10.15 -14.39 24.10
C LYS A 62 -9.74 -13.10 24.79
N LEU A 63 -8.68 -12.49 24.28
CA LEU A 63 -8.41 -11.08 24.54
C LEU A 63 -9.49 -10.22 23.88
N SER A 64 -9.93 -9.17 24.57
CA SER A 64 -10.82 -8.16 23.98
C SER A 64 -10.14 -7.47 22.80
N PHE A 65 -10.93 -6.87 21.90
CA PHE A 65 -10.38 -6.10 20.78
C PHE A 65 -9.41 -5.00 21.29
N ASP A 66 -9.81 -4.25 22.32
CA ASP A 66 -9.00 -3.17 22.88
C ASP A 66 -7.69 -3.69 23.49
N ALA A 67 -7.74 -4.82 24.20
CA ALA A 67 -6.55 -5.48 24.73
C ALA A 67 -5.56 -5.88 23.61
N ARG A 68 -6.07 -6.48 22.52
CA ARG A 68 -5.24 -6.83 21.37
C ARG A 68 -4.62 -5.60 20.71
N GLN A 69 -5.39 -4.53 20.53
CA GLN A 69 -4.89 -3.27 19.97
C GLN A 69 -3.79 -2.67 20.83
N LEU A 70 -3.94 -2.67 22.17
CA LEU A 70 -2.90 -2.19 23.10
C LEU A 70 -1.60 -2.99 22.96
N ILE A 71 -1.69 -4.32 22.89
CA ILE A 71 -0.53 -5.20 22.70
C ILE A 71 0.20 -4.86 21.40
N TYR A 72 -0.54 -4.69 20.30
CA TYR A 72 0.04 -4.31 19.01
C TYR A 72 0.71 -2.94 19.06
N ASP A 73 0.19 -2.00 19.84
CA ASP A 73 0.76 -0.65 19.99
C ASP A 73 2.12 -0.67 20.66
N VAL A 74 2.22 -1.37 21.78
CA VAL A 74 3.49 -1.54 22.50
C VAL A 74 4.53 -2.21 21.59
N MET A 75 4.13 -3.24 20.83
CA MET A 75 5.02 -3.91 19.86
C MET A 75 5.46 -2.97 18.74
N LEU A 76 4.53 -2.25 18.11
CA LEU A 76 4.83 -1.34 17.00
C LEU A 76 5.72 -0.17 17.43
N GLN A 77 5.60 0.33 18.66
CA GLN A 77 6.46 1.40 19.17
C GLN A 77 7.95 1.04 19.16
N ARG A 78 8.27 -0.26 19.24
CA ARG A 78 9.66 -0.76 19.21
C ARG A 78 10.22 -0.92 17.80
N LEU A 79 9.37 -0.98 16.79
CA LEU A 79 9.80 -1.22 15.41
C LEU A 79 10.28 0.05 14.72
N SER A 80 11.37 -0.07 13.96
CA SER A 80 11.81 0.99 13.07
C SER A 80 10.79 1.24 11.96
N LEU A 81 10.88 2.40 11.29
CA LEU A 81 10.01 2.71 10.15
C LEU A 81 10.10 1.63 9.05
N VAL A 82 11.31 1.15 8.77
CA VAL A 82 11.56 0.06 7.80
C VAL A 82 10.89 -1.24 8.23
N GLN A 83 10.98 -1.61 9.50
CA GLN A 83 10.32 -2.81 10.03
C GLN A 83 8.79 -2.68 9.96
N LYS A 84 8.23 -1.52 10.31
CA LYS A 84 6.79 -1.25 10.19
C LYS A 84 6.30 -1.41 8.76
N LEU A 85 7.04 -0.88 7.78
CA LEU A 85 6.69 -1.03 6.37
C LEU A 85 6.73 -2.48 5.90
N ASN A 86 7.73 -3.25 6.35
CA ASN A 86 7.77 -4.68 6.05
C ASN A 86 6.62 -5.44 6.73
N VAL A 87 6.25 -5.09 7.96
CA VAL A 87 5.07 -5.65 8.63
C VAL A 87 3.80 -5.33 7.86
N GLN A 88 3.61 -4.11 7.34
CA GLN A 88 2.46 -3.78 6.48
C GLN A 88 2.38 -4.67 5.25
N CYS A 89 3.52 -4.90 4.58
CA CYS A 89 3.59 -5.81 3.43
C CYS A 89 3.21 -7.24 3.83
N ARG A 90 3.62 -7.70 5.02
CA ARG A 90 3.26 -9.03 5.52
C ARG A 90 1.78 -9.12 5.87
N LEU A 91 1.22 -8.14 6.60
CA LEU A 91 -0.21 -8.07 6.89
C LEU A 91 -1.07 -8.11 5.62
N ALA A 92 -0.65 -7.38 4.59
CA ALA A 92 -1.31 -7.37 3.29
C ALA A 92 -1.39 -8.77 2.67
N ARG A 93 -0.29 -9.53 2.70
CA ARG A 93 -0.16 -10.83 2.02
C ARG A 93 -0.68 -11.98 2.87
N GLU A 94 -0.24 -12.05 4.12
CA GLU A 94 -0.48 -13.19 5.02
C GLU A 94 -1.91 -13.19 5.59
N ILE A 95 -2.57 -12.03 5.68
CA ILE A 95 -3.93 -11.93 6.23
C ILE A 95 -4.92 -11.46 5.17
N LEU A 96 -4.73 -10.29 4.57
CA LEU A 96 -5.71 -9.70 3.65
C LEU A 96 -5.86 -10.49 2.35
N GLN A 97 -4.75 -10.76 1.66
CA GLN A 97 -4.75 -11.55 0.43
C GLN A 97 -5.21 -12.98 0.71
N HIS A 98 -4.68 -13.61 1.76
CA HIS A 98 -5.12 -14.94 2.16
C HIS A 98 -6.63 -15.01 2.44
N ALA A 99 -7.20 -14.02 3.14
CA ALA A 99 -8.65 -13.95 3.36
C ALA A 99 -9.43 -13.81 2.04
N ALA A 100 -8.94 -13.01 1.10
CA ALA A 100 -9.56 -12.89 -0.22
C ALA A 100 -9.58 -14.25 -0.94
N ASP A 101 -8.45 -14.95 -0.93
CA ASP A 101 -8.29 -16.24 -1.60
C ASP A 101 -9.19 -17.32 -0.97
N VAL A 102 -9.23 -17.42 0.37
CA VAL A 102 -10.15 -18.32 1.10
C VAL A 102 -11.61 -18.02 0.80
N THR A 103 -11.95 -16.74 0.66
CA THR A 103 -13.32 -16.31 0.33
C THR A 103 -13.70 -16.70 -1.09
N ASP A 104 -12.76 -16.61 -2.03
CA ASP A 104 -12.99 -16.96 -3.44
C ASP A 104 -13.09 -18.46 -3.68
N GLU A 105 -12.30 -19.27 -2.94
CA GLU A 105 -12.29 -20.74 -3.05
C GLU A 105 -13.46 -21.41 -2.31
N GLY A 106 -13.96 -20.79 -1.23
CA GLY A 106 -15.03 -21.35 -0.40
C GLY A 106 -16.45 -20.85 -0.76
N ASP A 107 -17.41 -21.09 0.13
CA ASP A 107 -18.80 -20.60 0.03
C ASP A 107 -18.94 -19.09 0.32
N GLY A 108 -17.85 -18.34 0.16
CA GLY A 108 -17.71 -16.93 0.50
C GLY A 108 -17.72 -16.63 2.01
N GLU A 109 -17.67 -17.64 2.88
CA GLU A 109 -17.62 -17.47 4.34
C GLU A 109 -16.20 -17.53 4.87
N LEU A 110 -15.83 -16.51 5.64
CA LEU A 110 -14.53 -16.48 6.31
C LEU A 110 -14.61 -17.23 7.64
N PRO A 111 -13.62 -18.07 7.97
CA PRO A 111 -13.47 -18.62 9.30
C PRO A 111 -13.49 -17.49 10.35
N ARG A 112 -14.17 -17.70 11.47
CA ARG A 112 -14.36 -16.67 12.52
C ARG A 112 -13.04 -16.06 12.98
N ALA A 113 -12.01 -16.90 13.17
CA ALA A 113 -10.68 -16.45 13.57
C ALA A 113 -10.04 -15.52 12.53
N LEU A 114 -10.14 -15.88 11.25
CA LEU A 114 -9.62 -15.07 10.15
C LEU A 114 -10.40 -13.77 9.98
N ASN A 115 -11.73 -13.80 10.16
CA ASN A 115 -12.57 -12.60 10.16
C ASN A 115 -12.16 -11.61 11.27
N SER A 116 -11.90 -12.11 12.49
CA SER A 116 -11.45 -11.27 13.60
C SER A 116 -10.05 -10.70 13.36
N ALA A 117 -9.12 -11.53 12.86
CA ALA A 117 -7.77 -11.08 12.48
C ALA A 117 -7.79 -10.02 11.37
N LEU A 118 -8.75 -10.13 10.44
CA LEU A 118 -8.94 -9.17 9.36
C LEU A 118 -9.40 -7.80 9.88
N LEU A 119 -10.31 -7.77 10.86
CA LEU A 119 -10.74 -6.52 11.51
C LEU A 119 -9.59 -5.81 12.23
N ASP A 120 -8.78 -6.57 12.97
CA ASP A 120 -7.56 -6.04 13.61
C ASP A 120 -6.58 -5.50 12.56
N THR A 121 -6.37 -6.25 11.47
CA THR A 121 -5.46 -5.89 10.38
C THR A 121 -5.90 -4.62 9.66
N ILE A 122 -7.18 -4.48 9.30
CA ILE A 122 -7.70 -3.27 8.67
C ILE A 122 -7.58 -2.07 9.62
N THR A 123 -7.83 -2.27 10.92
CA THR A 123 -7.67 -1.22 11.92
C THR A 123 -6.22 -0.74 12.00
N LEU A 124 -5.26 -1.67 11.99
CA LEU A 124 -3.83 -1.35 12.00
C LEU A 124 -3.42 -0.60 10.72
N LEU A 125 -3.81 -1.08 9.55
CA LEU A 125 -3.43 -0.49 8.26
C LEU A 125 -4.03 0.90 8.02
N CYS A 126 -5.29 1.14 8.41
CA CYS A 126 -5.91 2.47 8.34
C CYS A 126 -5.40 3.42 9.43
N GLY A 127 -4.91 2.86 10.54
CA GLY A 127 -4.55 3.60 11.75
C GLY A 127 -3.32 4.48 11.56
N PRO A 128 -3.20 5.60 12.32
CA PRO A 128 -2.02 6.48 12.26
C PRO A 128 -0.71 5.75 12.59
N ARG A 129 -0.81 4.61 13.27
CA ARG A 129 0.28 3.73 13.71
C ARG A 129 1.11 3.17 12.54
N MET A 130 0.45 2.97 11.41
CA MET A 130 1.03 2.44 10.17
C MET A 130 1.09 3.51 9.07
N ARG A 131 0.60 4.73 9.31
CA ARG A 131 0.68 5.78 8.30
C ARG A 131 2.13 6.19 8.07
N LEU A 132 2.52 6.22 6.81
CA LEU A 132 3.81 6.75 6.38
C LEU A 132 3.91 8.23 6.75
N PRO A 133 5.06 8.69 7.30
CA PRO A 133 5.34 10.11 7.41
C PRO A 133 5.26 10.75 6.01
N LYS A 134 4.49 11.82 5.86
CA LYS A 134 4.47 12.61 4.62
C LYS A 134 5.89 13.17 4.40
N LYS A 135 6.39 13.10 3.16
CA LYS A 135 7.77 13.49 2.79
C LYS A 135 8.20 14.77 3.53
N PRO A 136 9.28 14.74 4.33
CA PRO A 136 9.86 15.94 4.90
C PRO A 136 10.29 16.88 3.76
N GLN A 137 9.99 18.18 3.89
CA GLN A 137 10.60 19.20 3.03
C GLN A 137 12.11 19.17 3.27
N ALA A 138 12.89 19.03 2.20
CA ALA A 138 14.34 19.00 2.26
C ALA A 138 14.86 20.35 2.78
N THR A 139 15.31 20.38 4.03
CA THR A 139 16.09 21.48 4.58
C THR A 139 17.52 21.02 4.83
N GLY A 140 18.45 21.59 4.06
CA GLY A 140 19.84 21.77 4.47
C GLY A 140 20.80 20.64 4.12
N ASP A 141 21.76 20.96 3.26
CA ASP A 141 22.91 20.14 2.87
C ASP A 141 23.83 19.83 4.06
N THR A 142 23.86 18.56 4.46
CA THR A 142 25.02 17.75 4.90
C THR A 142 24.46 16.40 5.37
N ALA A 143 24.00 15.57 4.42
CA ALA A 143 23.55 14.22 4.77
C ALA A 143 24.79 13.35 5.01
N ASP A 144 24.90 12.78 6.21
CA ASP A 144 25.92 11.79 6.56
C ASP A 144 25.75 10.54 5.66
N ILE A 145 26.80 9.74 5.48
CA ILE A 145 26.75 8.51 4.69
C ILE A 145 25.71 7.54 5.29
N ASP A 146 25.61 7.50 6.61
CA ASP A 146 24.62 6.69 7.32
C ASP A 146 23.19 7.21 7.06
N ASP A 147 22.99 8.54 7.06
CA ASP A 147 21.69 9.14 6.69
C ASP A 147 21.30 8.81 5.25
N LEU A 148 22.28 8.80 4.34
CA LEU A 148 22.05 8.46 2.94
C LEU A 148 21.65 6.99 2.79
N GLN A 149 22.33 6.07 3.48
CA GLN A 149 21.98 4.64 3.48
C GLN A 149 20.60 4.38 4.08
N GLU A 150 20.25 5.06 5.17
CA GLU A 150 18.93 4.96 5.79
C GLU A 150 17.83 5.49 4.84
N ARG A 151 18.07 6.62 4.17
CA ARG A 151 17.15 7.18 3.16
C ARG A 151 16.95 6.25 1.98
N ILE A 152 18.03 5.65 1.45
CA ILE A 152 17.95 4.69 0.35
C ILE A 152 17.13 3.47 0.77
N THR A 153 17.46 2.86 1.91
CA THR A 153 16.73 1.71 2.46
C THR A 153 15.25 2.03 2.63
N THR A 154 14.94 3.19 3.21
CA THR A 154 13.56 3.63 3.43
C THR A 154 12.83 3.85 2.10
N ASN A 155 13.48 4.44 1.10
CA ASN A 155 12.89 4.64 -0.22
C ASN A 155 12.60 3.31 -0.94
N ILE A 156 13.54 2.35 -0.89
CA ILE A 156 13.36 1.02 -1.48
C ILE A 156 12.17 0.31 -0.82
N VAL A 157 12.13 0.33 0.50
CA VAL A 157 11.06 -0.33 1.27
C VAL A 157 9.72 0.38 1.07
N SER A 158 9.71 1.71 0.98
CA SER A 158 8.52 2.49 0.63
C SER A 158 8.03 2.16 -0.78
N HIS A 159 8.92 2.03 -1.76
CA HIS A 159 8.56 1.60 -3.11
C HIS A 159 7.99 0.18 -3.10
N LYS A 160 8.59 -0.75 -2.35
CA LYS A 160 8.04 -2.10 -2.15
C LYS A 160 6.65 -2.06 -1.51
N MET A 161 6.41 -1.18 -0.54
CA MET A 161 5.11 -1.00 0.09
C MET A 161 4.08 -0.46 -0.92
N LYS A 162 4.42 0.60 -1.66
CA LYS A 162 3.60 1.16 -2.75
C LYS A 162 3.20 0.11 -3.78
N ARG A 163 4.17 -0.68 -4.24
CA ARG A 163 3.94 -1.81 -5.14
C ARG A 163 3.03 -2.86 -4.50
N THR A 164 3.24 -3.18 -3.21
CA THR A 164 2.36 -4.10 -2.48
C THR A 164 0.94 -3.54 -2.32
N VAL A 165 0.77 -2.22 -2.20
CA VAL A 165 -0.55 -1.60 -2.18
C VAL A 165 -1.27 -1.86 -3.50
N ALA A 166 -0.64 -1.50 -4.61
CA ALA A 166 -1.23 -1.61 -5.94
C ALA A 166 -1.45 -3.07 -6.37
N GLU A 167 -0.49 -3.96 -6.13
CA GLU A 167 -0.53 -5.36 -6.57
C GLU A 167 -1.31 -6.29 -5.62
N VAL A 168 -1.39 -5.96 -4.33
CA VAL A 168 -1.93 -6.88 -3.31
C VAL A 168 -3.10 -6.27 -2.56
N LEU A 169 -2.91 -5.12 -1.90
CA LEU A 169 -3.94 -4.58 -1.01
C LEU A 169 -5.19 -4.17 -1.79
N VAL A 170 -5.04 -3.36 -2.85
CA VAL A 170 -6.19 -2.87 -3.61
C VAL A 170 -6.98 -4.03 -4.23
N PRO A 171 -6.37 -4.96 -4.99
CA PRO A 171 -7.12 -6.09 -5.53
C PRO A 171 -7.78 -6.95 -4.45
N SER A 172 -7.08 -7.26 -3.36
CA SER A 172 -7.61 -8.13 -2.29
C SER A 172 -8.77 -7.48 -1.55
N VAL A 173 -8.67 -6.18 -1.23
CA VAL A 173 -9.75 -5.42 -0.58
C VAL A 173 -10.98 -5.35 -1.47
N LEU A 174 -10.82 -5.08 -2.77
CA LEU A 174 -11.94 -5.00 -3.71
C LEU A 174 -12.62 -6.37 -3.90
N ARG A 175 -11.83 -7.46 -4.01
CA ARG A 175 -12.36 -8.83 -4.06
C ARG A 175 -13.15 -9.17 -2.80
N LEU A 176 -12.58 -8.92 -1.63
CA LEU A 176 -13.25 -9.13 -0.34
C LEU A 176 -14.54 -8.30 -0.26
N TYR A 177 -14.50 -7.02 -0.66
CA TYR A 177 -15.68 -6.17 -0.63
C TYR A 177 -16.80 -6.71 -1.52
N ALA A 178 -16.49 -7.11 -2.76
CA ALA A 178 -17.48 -7.64 -3.69
C ALA A 178 -18.20 -8.88 -3.12
N ARG A 179 -17.46 -9.76 -2.42
CA ARG A 179 -17.98 -10.98 -1.80
C ARG A 179 -18.74 -10.71 -0.49
N MET A 180 -18.29 -9.76 0.31
CA MET A 180 -18.85 -9.47 1.63
C MET A 180 -20.03 -8.50 1.57
N ARG A 181 -20.11 -7.64 0.54
CA ARG A 181 -21.17 -6.64 0.39
C ARG A 181 -22.59 -7.22 0.49
N PRO A 182 -22.95 -8.34 -0.18
CA PRO A 182 -24.30 -8.89 -0.11
C PRO A 182 -24.70 -9.33 1.30
N ARG A 183 -23.71 -9.75 2.12
CA ARG A 183 -23.89 -10.16 3.51
C ARG A 183 -23.92 -8.98 4.48
N GLY A 184 -23.32 -7.86 4.10
CA GLY A 184 -23.23 -6.65 4.92
C GLY A 184 -22.37 -6.84 6.18
N GLY A 185 -22.69 -6.07 7.22
CA GLY A 185 -22.01 -6.15 8.52
C GLY A 185 -20.77 -5.26 8.67
N GLN A 186 -20.13 -5.36 9.83
CA GLN A 186 -19.02 -4.48 10.22
C GLN A 186 -17.83 -4.58 9.25
N LEU A 187 -17.47 -5.79 8.82
CA LEU A 187 -16.34 -5.99 7.92
C LEU A 187 -16.53 -5.25 6.58
N ALA A 188 -17.74 -5.27 6.00
CA ALA A 188 -18.03 -4.55 4.76
C ALA A 188 -17.80 -3.04 4.92
N ALA A 189 -18.22 -2.44 6.03
CA ALA A 189 -17.98 -1.03 6.31
C ALA A 189 -16.47 -0.70 6.45
N TYR A 190 -15.71 -1.59 7.09
CA TYR A 190 -14.26 -1.43 7.23
C TYR A 190 -13.54 -1.59 5.89
N LEU A 191 -14.01 -2.50 5.03
CA LEU A 191 -13.51 -2.69 3.66
C LEU A 191 -13.77 -1.46 2.79
N VAL A 192 -14.94 -0.82 2.91
CA VAL A 192 -15.19 0.47 2.22
C VAL A 192 -14.20 1.52 2.69
N ARG A 193 -14.01 1.68 4.00
CA ARG A 193 -13.08 2.68 4.55
C ARG A 193 -11.65 2.49 4.02
N ILE A 194 -11.11 1.28 4.13
CA ILE A 194 -9.75 1.01 3.67
C ILE A 194 -9.64 1.12 2.14
N ALA A 195 -10.64 0.71 1.37
CA ALA A 195 -10.63 0.88 -0.08
C ALA A 195 -10.60 2.37 -0.46
N THR A 196 -11.44 3.21 0.16
CA THR A 196 -11.44 4.66 -0.09
C THR A 196 -10.11 5.30 0.28
N ASP A 197 -9.53 4.95 1.45
CA ASP A 197 -8.22 5.44 1.88
C ASP A 197 -7.13 5.03 0.87
N LEU A 198 -7.10 3.77 0.43
CA LEU A 198 -6.10 3.26 -0.51
C LEU A 198 -6.20 3.92 -1.89
N LEU A 199 -7.41 4.04 -2.44
CA LEU A 199 -7.65 4.68 -3.74
C LEU A 199 -7.29 6.17 -3.72
N SER A 200 -7.45 6.84 -2.57
CA SER A 200 -7.04 8.24 -2.39
C SER A 200 -5.53 8.38 -2.22
N ASP A 201 -4.93 7.63 -1.29
CA ASP A 201 -3.53 7.82 -0.87
C ASP A 201 -2.53 7.29 -1.89
N TYR A 202 -2.90 6.29 -2.69
CA TYR A 202 -2.03 5.60 -3.65
C TYR A 202 -2.50 5.75 -5.11
N ARG A 203 -3.25 6.81 -5.42
CA ARG A 203 -3.84 7.05 -6.76
C ARG A 203 -2.81 6.91 -7.88
N HIS A 204 -1.64 7.54 -7.74
CA HIS A 204 -0.61 7.54 -8.78
C HIS A 204 -0.02 6.13 -8.99
N GLU A 205 0.31 5.45 -7.90
CA GLU A 205 0.85 4.08 -7.93
C GLU A 205 -0.15 3.09 -8.54
N ILE A 206 -1.44 3.31 -8.27
CA ILE A 206 -2.53 2.49 -8.82
C ILE A 206 -2.70 2.77 -10.32
N GLU A 207 -2.65 4.03 -10.75
CA GLU A 207 -2.71 4.40 -12.17
C GLU A 207 -1.56 3.77 -12.98
N GLU A 208 -0.33 3.80 -12.46
CA GLU A 208 0.84 3.17 -13.11
C GLU A 208 0.65 1.64 -13.29
N LEU A 209 -0.02 0.98 -12.34
CA LEU A 209 -0.25 -0.46 -12.40
C LEU A 209 -1.40 -0.85 -13.34
N ILE A 210 -2.44 -0.03 -13.34
CA ILE A 210 -3.70 -0.22 -14.07
C ILE A 210 -3.53 -0.19 -15.59
N GLU A 211 -2.50 0.48 -16.12
CA GLU A 211 -2.24 0.52 -17.57
C GLU A 211 -2.24 -0.86 -18.23
N ASN A 212 -2.01 -1.94 -17.46
CA ASN A 212 -1.95 -3.31 -17.94
C ASN A 212 -3.02 -4.26 -17.33
N ASP A 213 -3.96 -3.77 -16.50
CA ASP A 213 -4.94 -4.60 -15.77
C ASP A 213 -6.36 -4.04 -15.91
N GLU A 214 -7.02 -4.37 -17.03
CA GLU A 214 -8.40 -3.95 -17.34
C GLU A 214 -9.42 -4.47 -16.30
N GLU A 215 -9.19 -5.66 -15.73
CA GLU A 215 -10.10 -6.21 -14.71
C GLU A 215 -10.06 -5.39 -13.42
N LEU A 216 -8.88 -4.96 -12.99
CA LEU A 216 -8.74 -4.13 -11.80
C LEU A 216 -9.42 -2.76 -11.98
N VAL A 217 -9.30 -2.17 -13.17
CA VAL A 217 -10.01 -0.94 -13.55
C VAL A 217 -11.51 -1.10 -13.39
N GLU A 218 -12.07 -2.16 -13.97
CA GLU A 218 -13.50 -2.43 -13.90
C GLU A 218 -13.96 -2.58 -12.45
N ARG A 219 -13.20 -3.32 -11.62
CA ARG A 219 -13.51 -3.48 -10.19
C ARG A 219 -13.47 -2.16 -9.42
N ILE A 220 -12.53 -1.27 -9.73
CA ILE A 220 -12.45 0.06 -9.11
C ILE A 220 -13.67 0.91 -9.50
N HIS A 221 -14.05 0.92 -10.78
CA HIS A 221 -15.24 1.63 -11.24
C HIS A 221 -16.51 1.09 -10.59
N GLN A 222 -16.70 -0.23 -10.58
CA GLN A 222 -17.84 -0.88 -9.92
C GLN A 222 -17.90 -0.54 -8.43
N PHE A 223 -16.75 -0.49 -7.76
CA PHE A 223 -16.65 -0.08 -6.36
C PHE A 223 -17.06 1.39 -6.18
N GLN A 224 -16.48 2.32 -6.95
CA GLN A 224 -16.75 3.76 -6.86
C GLN A 224 -18.23 4.07 -7.13
N GLU A 225 -18.80 3.50 -8.19
CA GLU A 225 -20.23 3.65 -8.52
C GLU A 225 -21.11 3.12 -7.38
N THR A 226 -20.76 1.96 -6.83
CA THR A 226 -21.50 1.33 -5.73
C THR A 226 -21.57 2.22 -4.48
N ILE A 227 -20.49 2.93 -4.16
CA ILE A 227 -20.44 3.81 -2.97
C ILE A 227 -20.82 5.26 -3.29
N GLY A 228 -21.23 5.56 -4.52
CA GLY A 228 -21.65 6.89 -4.96
C GLY A 228 -20.52 7.89 -5.18
N LEU A 229 -19.29 7.42 -5.42
CA LEU A 229 -18.17 8.25 -5.83
C LEU A 229 -18.10 8.37 -7.36
N GLU A 230 -17.72 9.55 -7.84
CA GLU A 230 -17.43 9.72 -9.26
C GLU A 230 -16.19 8.88 -9.66
N PRO A 231 -16.20 8.28 -10.86
CA PRO A 231 -15.08 7.48 -11.34
C PRO A 231 -13.82 8.34 -11.45
N SER A 232 -12.80 8.04 -10.65
CA SER A 232 -11.58 8.85 -10.55
C SER A 232 -10.38 8.28 -11.32
N PHE A 233 -10.48 7.04 -11.77
CA PHE A 233 -9.47 6.31 -12.52
C PHE A 233 -9.96 6.08 -13.96
N GLY A 234 -9.05 5.92 -14.93
CA GLY A 234 -9.44 5.41 -16.25
C GLY A 234 -10.16 6.39 -17.20
N ASN A 235 -10.07 7.71 -17.01
CA ASN A 235 -10.53 8.68 -18.02
C ASN A 235 -9.57 8.75 -19.23
N ALA A 236 -9.38 7.63 -19.93
CA ALA A 236 -8.64 7.53 -21.19
C ALA A 236 -9.51 7.85 -22.42
N ARG A 237 -10.73 8.40 -22.23
CA ARG A 237 -11.64 8.74 -23.34
C ARG A 237 -11.51 10.16 -23.91
N ASN A 238 -10.61 10.99 -23.39
CA ASN A 238 -10.42 12.37 -23.87
C ASN A 238 -8.99 12.76 -24.28
N LEU A 239 -8.07 11.80 -24.49
CA LEU A 239 -6.73 12.13 -25.00
C LEU A 239 -6.58 12.08 -26.53
N VAL A 240 -7.64 11.74 -27.27
CA VAL A 240 -7.65 11.77 -28.73
C VAL A 240 -8.95 12.40 -29.21
N THR A 241 -8.85 13.53 -29.92
CA THR A 241 -9.93 14.31 -30.58
C THR A 241 -10.70 15.35 -29.75
N ALA A 242 -10.08 16.48 -29.36
CA ALA A 242 -10.80 17.78 -29.28
C ALA A 242 -9.89 18.99 -28.95
N SER A 243 -8.87 19.27 -29.77
CA SER A 243 -8.29 20.62 -29.84
C SER A 243 -7.41 20.80 -31.08
N ALA A 244 -7.99 20.62 -32.25
CA ALA A 244 -7.57 21.31 -33.46
C ALA A 244 -8.86 21.75 -34.16
N PRO A 245 -9.10 23.05 -34.37
CA PRO A 245 -10.18 23.51 -35.22
C PRO A 245 -9.98 22.95 -36.63
N PRO A 246 -11.05 22.55 -37.35
CA PRO A 246 -10.92 22.23 -38.76
C PRO A 246 -10.44 23.47 -39.51
N ASP A 247 -9.33 23.35 -40.25
CA ASP A 247 -8.86 24.39 -41.17
C ASP A 247 -10.01 24.76 -42.12
N PRO A 248 -10.35 26.05 -42.29
CA PRO A 248 -11.38 26.44 -43.23
C PRO A 248 -10.94 26.19 -44.67
N ASP A 249 -11.79 25.48 -45.39
CA ASP A 249 -11.72 25.21 -46.83
C ASP A 249 -11.26 26.43 -47.63
N THR A 250 -10.05 26.36 -48.19
CA THR A 250 -9.62 27.32 -49.21
C THR A 250 -10.02 26.79 -50.59
N PRO A 251 -10.80 27.55 -51.38
CA PRO A 251 -11.33 27.08 -52.64
C PRO A 251 -10.25 27.05 -53.74
N SER A 252 -10.27 25.94 -54.47
CA SER A 252 -9.51 25.69 -55.69
C SER A 252 -9.60 26.84 -56.71
N SER A 253 -8.46 27.44 -57.05
CA SER A 253 -8.32 28.24 -58.28
C SER A 253 -7.54 27.45 -59.34
N ARG A 254 -8.22 27.16 -60.45
CA ARG A 254 -7.69 26.51 -61.66
C ARG A 254 -6.73 27.42 -62.46
N LYS A 255 -5.61 26.80 -62.89
CA LYS A 255 -4.91 26.88 -64.21
C LYS A 255 -4.70 28.24 -64.91
N ARG A 256 -3.42 28.58 -65.14
CA ARG A 256 -2.76 29.06 -66.40
C ARG A 256 -1.27 29.25 -66.06
N GLY A 257 -0.25 28.97 -66.86
CA GLY A 257 -0.08 28.57 -68.25
C GLY A 257 1.38 28.08 -68.45
N ALA A 258 1.69 27.57 -69.64
CA ALA A 258 2.83 26.71 -69.94
C ALA A 258 4.17 27.43 -70.28
N ARG A 259 5.29 26.77 -69.89
CA ARG A 259 6.58 26.50 -70.60
C ARG A 259 7.41 27.68 -71.21
N PRO A 260 8.66 27.44 -71.70
CA PRO A 260 9.82 26.69 -71.18
C PRO A 260 11.15 27.51 -71.32
N GLY A 261 12.28 27.10 -70.71
CA GLY A 261 13.56 27.79 -70.96
C GLY A 261 14.82 27.13 -70.41
N ARG A 262 15.85 27.01 -71.26
CA ARG A 262 17.11 26.26 -71.14
C ARG A 262 18.15 26.83 -70.15
N ALA A 263 18.91 25.89 -69.57
CA ALA A 263 20.37 25.77 -69.45
C ALA A 263 21.29 26.97 -69.13
N ARG A 264 22.25 26.64 -68.23
CA ARG A 264 23.71 26.87 -68.22
C ARG A 264 24.30 27.84 -67.19
N ASP A 265 25.40 27.32 -66.62
CA ASP A 265 26.60 27.95 -66.05
C ASP A 265 26.66 28.28 -64.54
N ALA A 266 27.69 27.69 -63.92
CA ALA A 266 28.19 27.88 -62.56
C ALA A 266 29.42 28.83 -62.58
N PRO A 267 30.28 28.98 -61.54
CA PRO A 267 30.16 28.93 -60.06
C PRO A 267 30.83 30.24 -59.45
N PRO A 268 31.64 30.23 -58.35
CA PRO A 268 31.54 29.67 -56.98
C PRO A 268 31.69 30.76 -55.87
N HIS A 269 31.33 30.50 -54.60
CA HIS A 269 32.06 31.10 -53.45
C HIS A 269 32.00 30.26 -52.14
N ARG A 270 33.15 29.63 -51.85
CA ARG A 270 33.86 29.39 -50.58
C ARG A 270 33.12 29.18 -49.23
N LYS A 271 33.36 27.96 -48.69
CA LYS A 271 33.97 27.61 -47.37
C LYS A 271 33.47 28.30 -46.10
N ARG A 272 32.95 27.48 -45.16
CA ARG A 272 33.60 27.27 -43.85
C ARG A 272 33.09 25.98 -43.18
N ALA A 273 34.05 25.15 -42.78
CA ALA A 273 33.89 24.01 -41.90
C ALA A 273 34.40 24.40 -40.51
N LEU A 274 33.79 23.83 -39.46
CA LEU A 274 34.36 23.48 -38.15
C LEU A 274 33.32 22.59 -37.47
N ARG A 275 33.50 21.27 -37.53
CA ARG A 275 34.28 20.39 -36.63
C ARG A 275 33.56 20.09 -35.32
N ILE A 276 33.35 18.78 -35.16
CA ILE A 276 32.98 18.00 -33.98
C ILE A 276 33.92 18.31 -32.82
#